data_AF-A0A3C0M9L3-F1
#
_entry.id   AF-A0A3C0M9L3-F1
#
_cell.length_a   1.000
_cell.length_b   1.000
_cell.length_c   1.000
_cell.angle_alpha   90.00
_cell.angle_beta   90.00
_cell.angle_gamma   90.00
#
_symmetry.space_group_name_H-M   'P 1'
#
loop_
_entity.id
_entity.type
_entity.pdbx_description
1 polymer ?
#
loop_
_entity_poly.entity_id
_entity_poly.type
_entity_poly.pdbx_seq_one_letter_code
_entity_poly.pdbx_strand_id
1 'polypeptide(L)'
;CGIGGTGVTSIGAILGAAAHIEGKRSATLDMMGLAQKGGSVTSFVKIAADKTQIFAPRVATGSADLILACDMIVATKPEAMDCAREGRTFVCANADVAPTAQFVTDNMVQYDKA
;
A
#
# COMPACT_ATOMS: atom_id res chain seq x y z
N CYS A 1 0.51 0.57 0.64
CA CYS A 1 0.75 -0.15 1.92
C CYS A 1 0.55 0.82 3.07
N GLY A 2 0.19 0.32 4.26
CA GLY A 2 -0.08 1.17 5.43
C GLY A 2 -0.61 0.39 6.62
N ILE A 3 -1.07 1.10 7.64
CA ILE A 3 -1.60 0.51 8.88
C ILE A 3 -3.04 0.01 8.64
N GLY A 4 -3.37 -1.17 9.15
CA GLY A 4 -4.71 -1.74 9.07
C GLY A 4 -5.77 -0.82 9.70
N GLY A 5 -6.86 -0.58 8.95
CA GLY A 5 -7.92 0.34 9.34
C GLY A 5 -7.79 1.76 8.78
N THR A 6 -6.69 2.09 8.08
CA THR A 6 -6.46 3.43 7.49
C THR A 6 -6.94 3.58 6.04
N GLY A 7 -7.68 2.60 5.52
CA GLY A 7 -8.24 2.65 4.15
C GLY A 7 -7.34 2.11 3.03
N VAL A 8 -6.22 1.46 3.36
CA VAL A 8 -5.28 0.88 2.36
C VAL A 8 -5.98 -0.06 1.37
N THR A 9 -6.83 -0.97 1.84
CA THR A 9 -7.58 -1.90 0.97
C THR A 9 -8.69 -1.19 0.19
N SER A 10 -9.26 -0.14 0.77
CA SER A 10 -10.27 0.70 0.10
C SER A 10 -9.69 1.39 -1.13
N ILE A 11 -8.45 1.88 -1.05
CA ILE A 11 -7.73 2.43 -2.21
C ILE A 11 -7.64 1.39 -3.34
N GLY A 12 -7.25 0.15 -3.01
CA GLY A 12 -7.16 -0.94 -3.99
C GLY A 12 -8.51 -1.24 -4.66
N ALA A 13 -9.59 -1.28 -3.87
CA ALA A 13 -10.95 -1.47 -4.38
C ALA A 13 -11.39 -0.33 -5.32
N ILE A 14 -11.12 0.93 -4.95
CA ILE A 14 -11.44 2.11 -5.76
C ILE A 14 -10.69 2.07 -7.09
N LEU A 15 -9.39 1.76 -7.08
CA LEU A 15 -8.60 1.61 -8.29
C LEU A 15 -9.10 0.47 -9.18
N GLY A 16 -9.49 -0.65 -8.57
CA GLY A 16 -10.09 -1.79 -9.29
C GLY A 16 -11.41 -1.42 -9.98
N ALA A 17 -12.28 -0.68 -9.29
CA ALA A 17 -13.54 -0.18 -9.82
C ALA A 17 -13.33 0.85 -10.94
N ALA A 18 -12.39 1.79 -10.76
CA ALA A 18 -12.02 2.76 -11.80
C ALA A 18 -11.51 2.06 -13.06
N ALA A 19 -10.61 1.09 -12.92
CA ALA A 19 -10.14 0.29 -14.05
C ALA A 19 -11.29 -0.45 -14.76
N HIS A 20 -12.25 -0.99 -14.01
CA HIS A 20 -13.42 -1.64 -14.58
C HIS A 20 -14.28 -0.67 -15.39
N ILE A 21 -14.54 0.53 -14.87
CA ILE A 21 -15.29 1.60 -15.57
C ILE A 21 -14.59 1.99 -16.89
N GLU A 22 -13.25 2.01 -16.91
CA GLU A 22 -12.45 2.27 -18.11
C GLU A 22 -12.34 1.07 -19.07
N GLY A 23 -13.01 -0.05 -18.79
CA GLY A 23 -12.91 -1.28 -19.60
C GLY A 23 -11.56 -2.00 -19.51
N LYS A 24 -10.69 -1.60 -18.57
CA LYS A 24 -9.39 -2.21 -18.31
C LYS A 24 -9.54 -3.44 -17.43
N ARG A 25 -8.53 -4.30 -17.42
CA ARG A 25 -8.45 -5.42 -16.48
C ARG A 25 -7.76 -4.96 -15.21
N SER A 26 -8.31 -5.34 -14.06
CA SER A 26 -7.66 -5.19 -12.76
C SER A 26 -7.59 -6.50 -12.00
N ALA A 27 -6.63 -6.60 -11.09
CA ALA A 27 -6.58 -7.63 -10.06
C ALA A 27 -5.99 -7.03 -8.78
N THR A 28 -6.57 -7.37 -7.65
CA THR A 28 -6.12 -6.92 -6.34
C THR A 28 -5.78 -8.11 -5.44
N LEU A 29 -4.79 -7.94 -4.58
CA LEU A 29 -4.43 -8.90 -3.53
C LEU A 29 -4.08 -8.12 -2.26
N ASP A 30 -4.91 -8.27 -1.23
CA ASP A 30 -4.69 -7.67 0.06
C ASP A 30 -3.98 -8.67 0.98
N MET A 31 -2.79 -8.30 1.44
CA MET A 31 -2.04 -9.02 2.46
C MET A 31 -2.10 -8.24 3.77
N MET A 32 -2.64 -8.87 4.80
CA MET A 32 -2.73 -8.31 6.15
C MET A 32 -1.84 -9.11 7.08
N GLY A 33 -1.11 -8.42 7.96
CA GLY A 33 -0.42 -9.06 9.08
C GLY A 33 -1.41 -9.67 10.09
N LEU A 34 -0.90 -10.46 11.04
CA LEU A 34 -1.74 -11.17 12.03
C LEU A 34 -2.60 -10.23 12.91
N ALA A 35 -2.24 -8.95 13.02
CA ALA A 35 -2.99 -7.97 13.81
C ALA A 35 -4.13 -7.34 13.00
N GLN A 36 -5.37 -7.55 13.44
CA GLN A 36 -6.60 -7.07 12.80
C GLN A 36 -6.75 -5.52 12.82
N LYS A 37 -6.12 -4.84 13.79
CA LYS A 37 -6.00 -3.37 13.88
C LYS A 37 -4.56 -3.02 14.26
N GLY A 38 -3.99 -1.99 13.61
CA GLY A 38 -2.59 -1.61 13.84
C GLY A 38 -1.54 -2.50 13.14
N GLY A 39 -1.98 -3.59 12.50
CA GLY A 39 -1.12 -4.46 11.70
C GLY A 39 -0.69 -3.84 10.37
N SER A 40 0.38 -4.38 9.80
CA SER A 40 0.82 -4.03 8.45
C SER A 40 -0.18 -4.51 7.41
N VAL A 41 -0.57 -3.65 6.47
CA VAL A 41 -1.41 -4.00 5.34
C VAL A 41 -0.75 -3.56 4.03
N THR A 42 -0.64 -4.50 3.09
CA THR A 42 -0.18 -4.25 1.73
C THR A 42 -1.26 -4.68 0.76
N SER A 43 -1.77 -3.73 -0.02
CA SER A 43 -2.67 -4.00 -1.13
C SER A 43 -1.87 -3.96 -2.43
N PHE A 44 -1.78 -5.09 -3.11
CA PHE A 44 -1.24 -5.17 -4.47
C PHE A 44 -2.35 -4.87 -5.47
N VAL A 45 -2.08 -3.98 -6.42
CA VAL A 45 -3.01 -3.59 -7.47
C VAL A 45 -2.30 -3.71 -8.80
N LYS A 46 -2.87 -4.48 -9.72
CA LYS A 46 -2.43 -4.55 -11.11
C LYS A 46 -3.54 -4.08 -12.00
N ILE A 47 -3.20 -3.22 -12.96
CA ILE A 47 -4.12 -2.70 -13.98
C ILE A 47 -3.45 -2.93 -15.33
N ALA A 48 -4.20 -3.44 -16.29
CA ALA A 48 -3.72 -3.70 -17.64
C ALA A 48 -4.77 -3.33 -18.68
N ALA A 49 -4.32 -2.94 -19.87
CA ALA A 49 -5.22 -2.61 -20.97
C ALA A 49 -5.94 -3.85 -21.51
N ASP A 50 -5.26 -5.01 -21.54
CA ASP A 50 -5.81 -6.26 -22.04
C ASP A 50 -6.04 -7.29 -20.91
N LYS A 51 -7.10 -8.08 -21.03
CA LYS A 51 -7.47 -9.18 -20.11
C LYS A 51 -6.39 -10.26 -19.98
N THR A 52 -5.54 -10.45 -20.99
CA THR A 52 -4.50 -11.48 -21.05
C THR A 52 -3.21 -11.11 -20.33
N GLN A 53 -3.06 -9.86 -19.88
CA GLN A 53 -1.80 -9.35 -19.32
C GLN A 53 -1.65 -9.56 -17.80
N ILE A 54 -2.71 -9.99 -17.09
CA ILE A 54 -2.67 -10.25 -15.65
C ILE A 54 -2.85 -11.74 -15.36
N PHE A 55 -1.73 -12.43 -15.12
CA PHE A 55 -1.71 -13.85 -14.78
C PHE A 55 -1.82 -14.14 -13.28
N ALA A 56 -1.38 -13.19 -12.44
CA ALA A 56 -1.42 -13.29 -10.99
C ALA A 56 -1.64 -11.89 -10.38
N PRO A 57 -2.37 -11.79 -9.25
CA PRO A 57 -2.69 -10.51 -8.62
C PRO A 57 -1.51 -9.94 -7.81
N ARG A 58 -0.56 -10.77 -7.38
CA ARG A 58 0.63 -10.32 -6.66
C ARG A 58 1.55 -9.52 -7.60
N VAL A 59 2.03 -8.38 -7.12
CA VAL A 59 3.13 -7.65 -7.77
C VAL A 59 4.43 -8.41 -7.46
N ALA A 60 5.21 -8.69 -8.49
CA ALA A 60 6.43 -9.46 -8.36
C ALA A 60 7.59 -8.58 -7.86
N THR A 61 8.65 -9.23 -7.41
CA THR A 61 9.88 -8.57 -6.98
C THR A 61 10.44 -7.67 -8.09
N GLY A 62 10.87 -6.46 -7.73
CA GLY A 62 11.34 -5.42 -8.66
C GLY A 62 10.32 -5.00 -9.71
N SER A 63 9.05 -5.40 -9.53
CA SER A 63 8.04 -5.32 -10.57
C SER A 63 7.04 -4.17 -10.41
N ALA A 64 7.13 -3.36 -9.36
CA ALA A 64 6.21 -2.25 -9.12
C ALA A 64 6.57 -1.02 -9.96
N ASP A 65 5.55 -0.39 -10.55
CA ASP A 65 5.68 0.92 -11.18
C ASP A 65 5.49 2.05 -10.15
N LEU A 66 4.64 1.82 -9.15
CA LEU A 66 4.32 2.77 -8.09
C LEU A 66 4.16 2.06 -6.74
N ILE A 67 4.75 2.64 -5.69
CA ILE A 67 4.42 2.34 -4.29
C ILE A 67 3.67 3.54 -3.72
N LEU A 68 2.43 3.31 -3.31
CA LEU A 68 1.64 4.24 -2.50
C LEU A 68 1.87 3.90 -1.01
N ALA A 69 2.74 4.65 -0.37
CA ALA A 69 3.14 4.49 1.02
C ALA A 69 2.24 5.35 1.92
N CYS A 70 1.08 4.83 2.32
CA CYS A 70 0.16 5.50 3.24
C CYS A 70 0.72 5.62 4.67
N ASP A 71 1.71 4.78 5.00
CA ASP A 71 2.53 4.87 6.20
C ASP A 71 3.97 4.51 5.82
N MET A 72 4.93 5.37 6.17
CA MET A 72 6.33 5.20 5.80
C MET A 72 6.96 3.96 6.44
N ILE A 73 6.65 3.68 7.72
CA ILE A 73 7.25 2.54 8.45
C ILE A 73 6.81 1.23 7.78
N VAL A 74 5.51 1.09 7.48
CA VAL A 74 4.98 -0.07 6.78
C VAL A 74 5.57 -0.19 5.37
N ALA A 75 5.79 0.92 4.67
CA ALA A 75 6.36 0.91 3.33
C ALA A 75 7.81 0.42 3.27
N THR A 76 8.59 0.57 4.35
CA THR A 76 9.96 0.05 4.42
C THR A 76 10.05 -1.47 4.64
N LYS A 77 8.93 -2.16 4.86
CA LYS A 77 8.93 -3.61 5.07
C LYS A 77 9.20 -4.39 3.78
N PRO A 78 9.76 -5.61 3.87
CA PRO A 78 10.09 -6.42 2.69
C PRO A 78 8.93 -6.61 1.72
N GLU A 79 7.70 -6.77 2.21
CA GLU A 79 6.52 -6.99 1.36
C GLU A 79 6.28 -5.87 0.34
N ALA A 80 6.66 -4.63 0.67
CA ALA A 80 6.58 -3.48 -0.23
C ALA A 80 7.92 -3.23 -0.94
N MET A 81 9.04 -3.25 -0.20
CA MET A 81 10.36 -2.92 -0.73
C MET A 81 10.88 -3.94 -1.74
N ASP A 82 10.57 -5.23 -1.58
CA ASP A 82 10.96 -6.27 -2.55
C ASP A 82 10.36 -6.00 -3.93
N CYS A 83 9.22 -5.31 -4.01
CA CYS A 83 8.59 -4.97 -5.28
C CYS A 83 9.23 -3.76 -5.97
N ALA A 84 10.05 -2.98 -5.26
CA ALA A 84 10.71 -1.78 -5.79
C ALA A 84 11.93 -2.13 -6.64
N ARG A 85 12.19 -1.32 -7.68
CA ARG A 85 13.41 -1.37 -8.48
C ARG A 85 13.86 0.04 -8.83
N GLU A 86 15.15 0.30 -8.63
CA GLU A 86 15.78 1.56 -9.03
C GLU A 86 15.56 1.84 -10.53
N GLY A 87 15.30 3.11 -10.85
CA GLY A 87 15.02 3.55 -12.23
C GLY A 87 13.66 3.10 -12.79
N ARG A 88 12.82 2.43 -12.01
CA ARG A 88 11.45 2.05 -12.42
C ARG A 88 10.38 2.49 -11.44
N THR A 89 10.55 2.17 -10.17
CA THR A 89 9.49 2.34 -9.18
C THR A 89 9.46 3.77 -8.68
N PHE A 90 8.33 4.44 -8.84
CA PHE A 90 8.05 5.69 -8.17
C PHE A 90 7.47 5.43 -6.79
N VAL A 91 7.75 6.31 -5.83
CA VAL A 91 7.19 6.22 -4.48
C VAL A 91 6.47 7.52 -4.16
N CYS A 92 5.19 7.42 -3.80
CA CYS A 92 4.43 8.51 -3.21
C CYS A 92 4.20 8.14 -1.75
N ALA A 93 4.83 8.88 -0.84
CA ALA A 93 4.78 8.61 0.59
C ALA A 93 4.00 9.70 1.33
N ASN A 94 3.14 9.27 2.25
CA ASN A 94 2.57 10.15 3.24
C ASN A 94 3.66 10.53 4.24
N ALA A 95 3.95 11.82 4.34
CA ALA A 95 4.95 12.34 5.28
C ALA A 95 4.40 12.45 6.71
N ASP A 96 3.07 12.41 6.88
CA ASP A 96 2.45 12.50 8.20
C ASP A 96 2.82 11.29 9.06
N VAL A 97 3.31 11.56 10.27
CA VAL A 97 3.64 10.51 11.24
C VAL A 97 2.37 10.05 11.94
N ALA A 98 2.00 8.79 11.71
CA ALA A 98 0.86 8.19 12.38
C ALA A 98 1.09 8.13 13.91
N PRO A 99 0.11 8.52 14.74
CA PRO A 99 0.20 8.40 16.19
C PRO A 99 0.48 6.95 16.61
N THR A 100 1.51 6.75 17.42
CA THR A 100 1.87 5.43 17.92
C THR A 100 0.93 4.99 19.06
N ALA A 101 1.04 3.73 19.51
CA ALA A 101 0.30 3.27 20.69
C ALA A 101 0.57 4.11 21.95
N GLN A 102 1.76 4.72 22.05
CA GLN A 102 2.11 5.63 23.15
C GLN A 102 1.21 6.87 23.18
N PHE A 103 0.71 7.32 22.03
CA PHE A 103 -0.21 8.45 21.93
C PHE A 103 -1.56 8.20 22.61
N VAL A 104 -1.94 6.92 22.76
CA VAL A 104 -3.16 6.51 23.48
C VAL A 104 -2.99 6.69 24.99
N THR A 105 -1.78 6.47 25.49
CA THR A 105 -1.45 6.62 26.92
C THR A 105 -1.00 8.04 27.28
N ASP A 106 -0.42 8.77 26.33
CA ASP A 106 0.03 10.15 26.47
C ASP A 106 -0.24 10.91 25.17
N ASN A 107 -1.36 11.63 25.16
CA ASN A 107 -1.82 12.40 24.01
C ASN A 107 -1.07 13.73 23.81
N MET A 108 -0.09 14.04 24.66
CA MET A 108 0.76 15.23 24.56
C MET A 108 2.10 14.94 23.89
N VAL A 109 2.42 13.68 23.60
CA VAL A 109 3.64 13.32 22.87
C VAL A 109 3.62 13.97 21.50
N GLN A 110 4.69 14.68 21.13
CA GLN A 110 4.86 15.24 19.79
C GLN A 110 6.06 14.59 19.11
N TYR A 111 5.82 13.94 17.97
CA TYR A 111 6.87 13.28 17.18
C TYR A 111 7.40 14.16 16.02
N ASP A 112 6.74 15.29 15.76
CA ASP A 112 6.99 16.14 14.59
C ASP A 112 7.77 17.43 14.92
N LYS A 113 8.57 17.40 16.00
CA LYS A 113 9.49 18.49 16.32
C LYS A 113 10.80 18.30 15.57
N ALA A 114 10.89 18.91 14.39
CA ALA A 114 12.17 19.33 13.81
C ALA A 114 12.71 20.57 14.55
#